data_AF-A0ABD5MV99-F1
#
_entry.id   AF-A0ABD5MV99-F1
#
_cell.length_a   1.000
_cell.length_b   1.000
_cell.length_c   1.000
_cell.angle_alpha   90.00
_cell.angle_beta   90.00
_cell.angle_gamma   90.00
#
_symmetry.space_group_name_H-M   'P 1'
#
loop_
_entity.id
_entity.type
_entity.pdbx_description
1 polymer ?
#
loop_
_entity_poly.entity_id
_entity_poly.type
_entity_poly.pdbx_seq_one_letter_code
_entity_poly.pdbx_strand_id
1 'polypeptide(L)'
;MVDPRIMCRQHLLGEHVEIHMFIGTLNRKKSVKGYLEKGLLEIHNLYARHVVLVEEMKRRNYNHYSKVDDNWKFVEKVGIIDKEKNVKELVNRCLRCKKRYFEFNDNQLKLM
;
A
#
# COMPACT_ATOMS: atom_id res chain seq x y z
N MET A 1 -0.29 3.57 -5.72
CA MET A 1 -0.81 2.45 -4.91
C MET A 1 -2.29 2.66 -4.70
N VAL A 2 -3.03 1.61 -4.36
CA VAL A 2 -4.49 1.66 -4.17
C VAL A 2 -4.86 2.51 -2.94
N ASP A 3 -5.98 3.21 -2.96
CA ASP A 3 -6.45 3.97 -1.78
C ASP A 3 -6.70 3.01 -0.59
N PRO A 4 -6.08 3.21 0.58
CA PRO A 4 -6.26 2.26 1.67
C PRO A 4 -7.66 2.28 2.28
N ARG A 5 -8.46 3.35 2.08
CA ARG A 5 -9.87 3.43 2.52
C ARG A 5 -10.72 2.32 1.91
N ILE A 6 -10.43 1.93 0.67
CA ILE A 6 -11.13 0.85 -0.04
C ILE A 6 -10.61 -0.56 0.29
N MET A 7 -9.47 -0.68 0.98
CA MET A 7 -8.92 -1.98 1.34
C MET A 7 -9.64 -2.60 2.53
N CYS A 8 -9.95 -3.90 2.47
CA CYS A 8 -10.37 -4.64 3.65
C CYS A 8 -9.21 -4.81 4.65
N ARG A 9 -9.52 -5.25 5.89
CA ARG A 9 -8.51 -5.45 6.95
C ARG A 9 -7.31 -6.28 6.49
N GLN A 10 -7.56 -7.39 5.81
CA GLN A 10 -6.51 -8.32 5.38
C GLN A 10 -5.55 -7.68 4.37
N HIS A 11 -6.07 -6.96 3.37
CA HIS A 11 -5.21 -6.31 2.37
C HIS A 11 -4.48 -5.08 2.93
N LEU A 12 -5.13 -4.32 3.82
CA LEU A 12 -4.48 -3.20 4.51
C LEU A 12 -3.29 -3.66 5.36
N LEU A 13 -3.49 -4.72 6.17
CA LEU A 13 -2.43 -5.31 6.98
C LEU A 13 -1.38 -6.04 6.12
N GLY A 14 -1.81 -6.69 5.04
CA GLY A 14 -0.92 -7.40 4.12
C GLY A 14 0.10 -6.46 3.49
N GLU A 15 -0.35 -5.37 2.88
CA GLU A 15 0.56 -4.39 2.26
C GLU A 15 1.48 -3.73 3.29
N HIS A 16 0.97 -3.44 4.48
CA HIS A 16 1.78 -2.90 5.57
C HIS A 16 2.93 -3.84 5.97
N VAL A 17 2.65 -5.14 6.08
CA VAL A 17 3.68 -6.16 6.35
C VAL A 17 4.66 -6.28 5.18
N GLU A 18 4.18 -6.23 3.94
CA GLU A 18 5.03 -6.29 2.74
C GLU A 18 6.02 -5.12 2.68
N ILE A 19 5.64 -3.91 3.10
CA ILE A 19 6.56 -2.78 3.19
C ILE A 19 7.73 -3.11 4.13
N HIS A 20 7.43 -3.63 5.32
CA HIS A 20 8.48 -4.05 6.27
C HIS A 20 9.35 -5.19 5.70
N MET A 21 8.76 -6.12 4.96
CA MET A 21 9.49 -7.18 4.26
C MET A 21 10.45 -6.62 3.20
N PHE A 22 9.99 -5.70 2.35
CA PHE A 22 10.83 -5.10 1.30
C PHE A 22 11.97 -4.28 1.88
N ILE A 23 11.69 -3.46 2.90
CA ILE A 23 12.72 -2.69 3.62
C ILE A 23 13.75 -3.62 4.24
N GLY A 24 13.31 -4.67 4.95
CA GLY A 24 14.22 -5.66 5.54
C GLY A 24 15.07 -6.39 4.49
N THR A 25 14.49 -6.69 3.33
CA THR A 25 15.19 -7.33 2.19
C THR A 25 16.27 -6.42 1.62
N LEU A 26 15.93 -5.15 1.39
CA LEU A 26 16.84 -4.15 0.83
C LEU A 26 17.96 -3.78 1.80
N ASN A 27 17.68 -3.65 3.09
CA ASN A 27 18.69 -3.43 4.14
C ASN A 27 19.73 -4.57 4.19
N ARG A 28 19.31 -5.80 3.88
CA ARG A 28 20.20 -6.97 3.77
C ARG A 28 20.90 -7.08 2.41
N LYS A 29 20.81 -6.04 1.58
CA LYS A 29 21.37 -5.97 0.21
C LYS A 29 20.90 -7.13 -0.68
N LYS A 30 19.69 -7.64 -0.44
CA LYS A 30 19.08 -8.68 -1.28
C LYS A 30 18.31 -8.05 -2.43
N SER A 31 18.31 -8.75 -3.57
CA SER A 31 17.67 -8.27 -4.79
C SER A 31 16.14 -8.32 -4.71
N VAL A 32 15.50 -7.27 -5.22
CA VAL A 32 14.05 -7.19 -5.49
C VAL A 32 13.77 -7.02 -6.99
N LYS A 33 14.77 -7.31 -7.85
CA LYS A 33 14.73 -7.06 -9.30
C LYS A 33 13.48 -7.62 -9.97
N GLY A 34 13.08 -8.86 -9.64
CA GLY A 34 11.88 -9.47 -10.22
C GLY A 34 10.56 -8.76 -9.88
N TYR A 35 10.49 -8.00 -8.78
CA TYR A 35 9.33 -7.15 -8.47
C TYR A 35 9.36 -5.86 -9.28
N LEU A 36 10.54 -5.27 -9.46
CA LEU A 36 10.73 -4.04 -10.25
C LEU A 36 10.40 -4.29 -11.72
N GLU A 37 10.92 -5.38 -12.31
CA GLU A 37 10.70 -5.73 -13.72
C GLU A 37 9.23 -6.02 -14.04
N LYS A 38 8.48 -6.52 -13.05
CA LYS A 38 7.05 -6.80 -13.19
C LYS A 38 6.15 -5.60 -12.87
N GLY A 39 6.73 -4.45 -12.51
CA GLY A 39 5.98 -3.26 -12.14
C GLY A 39 5.16 -3.44 -10.85
N LEU A 40 5.70 -4.18 -9.88
CA LEU A 40 5.03 -4.53 -8.62
C LEU A 40 5.52 -3.72 -7.42
N LEU A 41 6.59 -2.92 -7.57
CA LEU A 41 7.25 -2.23 -6.46
C LEU A 41 7.75 -0.84 -6.87
N GLU A 42 7.48 0.15 -6.03
CA GLU A 42 8.05 1.51 -6.08
C GLU A 42 8.83 1.74 -4.78
N ILE A 43 10.16 1.60 -4.81
CA ILE A 43 11.01 1.60 -3.61
C ILE A 43 10.95 2.96 -2.91
N HIS A 44 11.07 4.04 -3.69
CA HIS A 44 11.02 5.42 -3.19
C HIS A 44 9.74 5.79 -2.46
N ASN A 45 8.65 5.04 -2.66
CA ASN A 45 7.36 5.30 -2.04
C ASN A 45 7.12 4.50 -0.75
N LEU A 46 8.01 3.56 -0.37
CA LEU A 46 7.78 2.65 0.76
C LEU A 46 7.53 3.39 2.08
N TYR A 47 8.33 4.41 2.41
CA TYR A 47 8.15 5.20 3.64
C TYR A 47 6.82 5.97 3.60
N ALA A 48 6.60 6.78 2.55
CA ALA A 48 5.40 7.58 2.43
C ALA A 48 4.14 6.70 2.42
N ARG A 49 4.20 5.53 1.76
CA ARG A 49 3.11 4.56 1.76
C ARG A 49 2.84 4.03 3.15
N HIS A 50 3.87 3.64 3.91
CA HIS A 50 3.70 3.15 5.29
C HIS A 50 2.94 4.16 6.13
N VAL A 51 3.30 5.45 6.06
CA VAL A 51 2.58 6.53 6.75
C VAL A 51 1.10 6.54 6.37
N VAL A 52 0.77 6.53 5.08
CA VAL A 52 -0.63 6.54 4.60
C VAL A 52 -1.39 5.29 5.08
N LEU A 53 -0.77 4.11 5.11
CA LEU A 53 -1.40 2.89 5.64
C LEU A 53 -1.64 3.00 7.15
N VAL A 54 -0.66 3.52 7.90
CA VAL A 54 -0.76 3.71 9.35
C VAL A 54 -1.87 4.70 9.71
N GLU A 55 -2.02 5.79 8.95
CA GLU A 55 -3.12 6.73 9.17
C GLU A 55 -4.48 6.07 8.95
N GLU A 56 -4.63 5.24 7.91
CA GLU A 56 -5.86 4.46 7.71
C GLU A 56 -6.08 3.42 8.81
N MET A 57 -5.01 2.78 9.30
CA MET A 57 -5.09 1.83 10.42
C MET A 57 -5.55 2.52 11.71
N LYS A 58 -4.98 3.69 12.04
CA LYS A 58 -5.39 4.51 13.19
C LYS A 58 -6.85 4.94 13.07
N ARG A 59 -7.28 5.38 11.88
CA ARG A 59 -8.68 5.72 11.61
C ARG A 59 -9.64 4.56 11.86
N ARG A 60 -9.17 3.31 11.72
CA ARG A 60 -9.91 2.08 12.01
C ARG A 60 -9.68 1.54 13.43
N ASN A 61 -9.06 2.33 14.31
CA ASN A 61 -8.72 1.99 15.69
C ASN A 61 -7.79 0.77 15.82
N TYR A 62 -6.82 0.61 14.90
CA TYR A 62 -5.82 -0.44 15.01
C TYR A 62 -4.66 0.04 15.89
N ASN A 63 -4.18 -0.86 16.75
CA ASN A 63 -2.98 -0.63 17.55
C ASN A 63 -1.74 -0.93 16.71
N HIS A 64 -1.06 0.11 16.21
CA HIS A 64 0.12 0.00 15.36
C HIS A 64 1.39 0.47 16.09
N TYR A 65 2.43 -0.37 16.10
CA TYR A 65 3.67 -0.10 16.84
C TYR A 65 4.96 -0.25 16.01
N SER A 66 4.90 -0.77 14.78
CA SER A 66 6.09 -1.05 13.96
C SER A 66 6.48 0.14 13.09
N LYS A 67 7.48 0.91 13.52
CA LYS A 67 8.00 2.07 12.78
C LYS A 67 8.88 1.64 11.60
N VAL A 68 8.92 2.48 10.58
CA VAL A 68 9.94 2.45 9.51
C VAL A 68 11.00 3.50 9.83
N ASP A 69 12.27 3.17 9.57
CA ASP A 69 13.40 4.08 9.77
C ASP A 69 13.33 5.31 8.85
N ASP A 70 13.64 6.48 9.41
CA ASP A 70 13.59 7.77 8.72
C ASP A 70 14.54 7.88 7.52
N ASN A 71 15.59 7.06 7.45
CA ASN A 71 16.48 6.97 6.29
C ASN A 71 15.73 6.56 5.00
N TRP A 72 14.54 5.97 5.13
CA TRP A 72 13.67 5.64 3.99
C TRP A 72 12.86 6.82 3.45
N LYS A 73 12.93 8.00 4.09
CA LYS A 73 12.27 9.23 3.59
C LYS A 73 12.87 9.72 2.27
N PHE A 74 14.17 9.50 2.07
CA PHE A 74 14.93 10.04 0.95
C PHE A 74 15.64 8.91 0.20
N VAL A 75 14.86 8.15 -0.57
CA VAL A 75 15.36 7.06 -1.41
C VAL A 75 15.21 7.43 -2.87
N GLU A 76 16.20 7.07 -3.70
CA GLU A 76 16.18 7.31 -5.14
C GLU A 76 14.94 6.71 -5.80
N LYS A 77 14.46 7.40 -6.84
CA LYS A 77 13.27 7.00 -7.58
C LYS A 77 13.53 5.72 -8.37
N VAL A 78 13.16 4.59 -7.76
CA VAL A 78 13.28 3.25 -8.37
C VAL A 78 11.92 2.56 -8.40
N GLY A 79 11.60 1.97 -9.56
CA GLY A 79 10.36 1.22 -9.79
C GLY A 79 9.17 2.10 -10.22
N ILE A 80 8.16 1.44 -10.76
CA ILE A 80 6.90 2.03 -11.21
C ILE A 80 5.79 0.99 -11.01
N ILE A 81 4.60 1.45 -10.63
CA ILE A 81 3.40 0.60 -10.63
C ILE A 81 2.28 1.22 -11.47
N ASP A 82 1.39 0.37 -11.96
CA ASP A 82 0.11 0.78 -12.54
C ASP A 82 -0.97 0.81 -11.44
N LYS A 83 -1.33 2.01 -11.01
CA LYS A 83 -2.32 2.20 -9.93
C LYS A 83 -3.72 1.74 -10.34
N GLU A 84 -4.11 1.98 -11.59
CA GLU A 84 -5.45 1.62 -12.07
C GLU A 84 -5.60 0.11 -12.20
N LYS A 85 -4.57 -0.56 -12.75
CA LYS A 85 -4.51 -2.02 -12.80
C LYS A 85 -4.58 -2.63 -11.41
N ASN A 86 -3.85 -2.07 -10.44
CA ASN A 86 -3.87 -2.57 -9.06
C ASN A 86 -5.26 -2.42 -8.40
N VAL A 87 -5.99 -1.31 -8.66
CA VAL A 87 -7.38 -1.16 -8.19
C VAL A 87 -8.28 -2.22 -8.81
N LYS A 88 -8.21 -2.39 -10.15
CA LYS A 88 -9.01 -3.39 -10.87
C LYS A 88 -8.75 -4.80 -10.34
N GLU A 89 -7.48 -5.17 -10.14
CA GLU A 89 -7.12 -6.47 -9.60
C GLU A 89 -7.66 -6.70 -8.18
N LEU A 90 -7.49 -5.72 -7.27
CA LEU A 90 -7.99 -5.81 -5.90
C LEU A 90 -9.50 -6.02 -5.85
N VAL A 91 -10.24 -5.22 -6.62
CA VAL A 91 -11.70 -5.25 -6.68
C VAL A 91 -12.20 -6.56 -7.31
N ASN A 92 -11.50 -7.09 -8.31
CA ASN A 92 -11.86 -8.36 -8.94
C ASN A 92 -11.60 -9.57 -8.03
N ARG A 93 -10.52 -9.53 -7.23
CA ARG A 93 -10.11 -10.66 -6.38
C ARG A 93 -10.76 -10.68 -5.00
N CYS A 94 -11.27 -9.55 -4.50
CA CYS A 94 -11.77 -9.45 -3.14
C CYS A 94 -13.14 -8.74 -3.03
N LEU A 95 -14.19 -9.52 -2.73
CA LEU A 95 -15.54 -9.00 -2.52
C LEU A 95 -15.64 -7.92 -1.43
N ARG A 96 -14.84 -8.04 -0.35
CA ARG A 96 -14.81 -7.03 0.73
C ARG A 96 -14.23 -5.70 0.25
N CYS A 97 -13.15 -5.73 -0.54
CA CYS A 97 -12.56 -4.52 -1.11
C CYS A 97 -13.48 -3.94 -2.19
N LYS A 98 -14.11 -4.80 -3.01
CA LYS A 98 -15.11 -4.40 -4.00
C LYS A 98 -16.28 -3.65 -3.37
N LYS A 99 -16.85 -4.16 -2.27
CA LYS A 99 -17.92 -3.47 -1.53
C LYS A 99 -17.47 -2.08 -1.06
N ARG A 100 -16.31 -1.99 -0.41
CA ARG A 100 -15.76 -0.70 0.06
C ARG A 100 -15.44 0.27 -1.06
N TYR A 101 -15.02 -0.22 -2.23
CA TYR A 101 -14.77 0.60 -3.42
C TYR A 101 -16.05 1.30 -3.90
N PHE A 102 -17.16 0.56 -4.03
CA PHE A 102 -18.44 1.15 -4.41
C PHE A 102 -18.97 2.11 -3.34
N GLU A 103 -18.93 1.72 -2.07
CA GLU A 103 -19.32 2.61 -0.96
C GLU A 103 -18.49 3.90 -0.94
N PHE A 104 -17.20 3.82 -1.24
CA PHE A 104 -16.32 4.99 -1.28
C PHE A 104 -16.69 5.93 -2.43
N ASN A 105 -16.92 5.40 -3.63
CA ASN A 105 -17.28 6.20 -4.80
C ASN A 105 -18.68 6.83 -4.67
N ASP A 106 -19.65 6.09 -4.14
CA ASP A 106 -21.01 6.62 -3.90
C ASP A 106 -20.98 7.79 -2.92
N ASN A 107 -20.14 7.72 -1.88
CA ASN A 107 -19.98 8.81 -0.92
C ASN A 107 -19.24 10.02 -1.50
N GLN A 108 -18.32 9.83 -2.46
CA GLN A 108 -17.69 10.95 -3.16
C GLN A 108 -18.70 11.70 -4.04
N LEU A 109 -19.58 10.98 -4.75
CA LEU A 109 -20.63 11.58 -5.58
C LEU A 109 -21.66 12.37 -4.76
N LYS A 110 -21.93 11.98 -3.51
CA LYS A 110 -22.84 12.70 -2.60
C LYS A 110 -22.27 13.99 -2.01
N LEU A 111 -20.96 14.21 -2.12
CA LEU A 111 -20.25 15.38 -1.60
C LEU A 111 -19.96 16.43 -2.69
N MET A 112 -20.37 16.16 -3.93
CA MET A 112 -20.29 17.05 -5.09
C MET A 112 -21.67 17.67 -5.34
#